data_AF-A0A8S3JIZ3-F1
#
_entry.id   AF-A0A8S3JIZ3-F1
#
_cell.length_a   1.000
_cell.length_b   1.000
_cell.length_c   1.000
_cell.angle_alpha   90.00
_cell.angle_beta   90.00
_cell.angle_gamma   90.00
#
_symmetry.space_group_name_H-M   'P 1'
#
loop_
_entity.id
_entity.type
_entity.pdbx_description
1 polymer ?
#
loop_
_entity_poly.entity_id
_entity_poly.type
_entity_poly.pdbx_seq_one_letter_code
_entity_poly.pdbx_strand_id
1 'polypeptide(L)'
;KDPALWEQVLREDNQYRRPLIDQVIQTALAETQDPEEISVTVKAFMTADLPNNLIELLEKIVIDNSVFSEHRNLQNLLILTAIKADRSRVMDYINRLENYDAPDIANIAISNQLFEEAFSIYKKFGVTTSAIQVLIDHIKNLDRAYEFAERCNEPGVWSLLANAQIRQGLVKEAIDSFIKADDPTSYLEVVNVATQNGKYMTQFSCQS
;
A
#
# COMPACT_ATOMS: atom_id res chain seq x y z
N LYS A 1 28.05 19.79 6.48
CA LYS A 1 27.64 20.42 7.76
C LYS A 1 27.77 19.40 8.90
N ASP A 2 28.07 19.85 10.13
CA ASP A 2 28.55 19.01 11.25
C ASP A 2 27.39 18.30 12.02
N PRO A 3 27.36 16.95 12.10
CA PRO A 3 26.36 16.19 12.86
C PRO A 3 26.27 16.59 14.34
N ALA A 4 27.37 17.01 14.95
CA ALA A 4 27.39 17.43 16.36
C ALA A 4 26.54 18.69 16.59
N LEU A 5 26.42 19.57 15.58
CA LEU A 5 25.59 20.77 15.66
C LEU A 5 24.10 20.41 15.65
N TRP A 6 23.70 19.44 14.84
CA TRP A 6 22.33 18.96 14.81
C TRP A 6 21.91 18.33 16.13
N GLU A 7 22.79 17.54 16.74
CA GLU A 7 22.54 16.94 18.03
C GLU A 7 22.31 18.00 19.12
N GLN A 8 23.06 19.10 19.10
CA GLN A 8 22.85 20.22 20.04
C GLN A 8 21.57 21.01 19.74
N VAL A 9 21.27 21.26 18.47
CA VAL A 9 20.09 22.05 18.07
C VAL A 9 18.79 21.29 18.32
N LEU A 10 18.79 19.98 18.11
CA LEU A 10 17.59 19.14 18.20
C LEU A 10 17.30 18.62 19.62
N ARG A 11 18.12 18.97 20.63
CA ARG A 11 17.86 18.57 22.02
C ARG A 11 16.54 19.12 22.53
N GLU A 12 15.88 18.34 23.38
CA GLU A 12 14.57 18.70 23.94
C GLU A 12 14.62 19.91 24.88
N ASP A 13 15.77 20.15 25.51
CA ASP A 13 16.02 21.27 26.43
C ASP A 13 16.31 22.60 25.70
N ASN A 14 16.46 22.58 24.38
CA ASN A 14 16.72 23.78 23.59
C ASN A 14 15.43 24.59 23.35
N GLN A 15 15.33 25.77 23.97
CA GLN A 15 14.20 26.69 23.79
C GLN A 15 13.98 27.16 22.34
N TYR A 16 15.03 27.13 21.51
CA TYR A 16 14.97 27.52 20.10
C TYR A 16 14.77 26.33 19.15
N ARG A 17 14.57 25.11 19.66
CA ARG A 17 14.42 23.88 18.88
C ARG A 17 13.35 24.02 17.79
N ARG A 18 12.13 24.43 18.16
CA ARG A 18 11.00 24.59 17.22
C ARG A 18 11.28 25.66 16.15
N PRO A 19 11.62 26.93 16.51
CA PRO A 19 11.97 27.95 15.51
C PRO A 19 13.09 27.53 14.55
N LEU A 20 14.12 26.84 15.03
CA LEU A 20 15.23 26.39 14.20
C LEU A 20 14.79 25.28 13.23
N ILE A 21 13.99 24.33 13.70
CA ILE A 21 13.39 23.30 12.83
C ILE A 21 12.53 23.95 11.76
N ASP A 22 11.64 24.86 12.15
CA ASP A 22 10.75 25.55 11.20
C ASP A 22 11.55 26.34 10.16
N GLN A 23 12.61 27.04 10.58
CA GLN A 23 13.49 27.78 9.67
C GLN A 23 14.25 26.85 8.70
N VAL A 24 14.73 25.71 9.17
CA VAL A 24 15.41 24.71 8.32
C VAL A 24 14.43 24.17 7.27
N ILE A 25 13.23 23.79 7.69
CA ILE A 25 12.18 23.25 6.83
C ILE A 25 11.67 24.32 5.86
N GLN A 26 11.58 25.58 6.27
CA GLN A 26 11.06 26.66 5.42
C GLN A 26 12.07 27.24 4.43
N THR A 27 13.34 27.37 4.81
CA THR A 27 14.27 28.23 4.08
C THR A 27 15.51 27.49 3.60
N ALA A 28 16.11 26.65 4.44
CA ALA A 28 17.45 26.12 4.14
C ALA A 28 17.45 24.94 3.16
N LEU A 29 16.42 24.10 3.19
CA LEU A 29 16.40 22.86 2.39
C LEU A 29 15.56 22.95 1.12
N ALA A 30 14.68 23.94 0.99
CA ALA A 30 13.92 24.16 -0.24
C ALA A 30 14.84 24.59 -1.40
N GLU A 31 15.92 25.31 -1.08
CA GLU A 31 16.88 25.83 -2.06
C GLU A 31 18.10 24.90 -2.27
N THR A 32 18.36 23.96 -1.36
CA THR A 32 19.51 23.06 -1.50
C THR A 32 19.21 21.98 -2.54
N GLN A 33 20.16 21.78 -3.46
CA GLN A 33 20.17 20.66 -4.40
C GLN A 33 21.23 19.62 -4.02
N ASP A 34 21.85 19.76 -2.86
CA ASP A 34 22.89 18.86 -2.38
C ASP A 34 22.29 17.61 -1.71
N PRO A 35 22.43 16.42 -2.32
CA PRO A 35 21.93 15.18 -1.73
C PRO A 35 22.58 14.82 -0.39
N GLU A 36 23.83 15.25 -0.15
CA GLU A 36 24.52 14.97 1.11
C GLU A 36 23.91 15.77 2.26
N GLU A 37 23.57 17.03 2.01
CA GLU A 37 22.93 17.90 3.02
C GLU A 37 21.56 17.35 3.46
N ILE A 38 20.78 16.86 2.49
CA ILE A 38 19.49 16.21 2.76
C ILE A 38 19.71 14.94 3.60
N SER A 39 20.66 14.10 3.21
CA SER A 39 20.95 12.86 3.94
C SER A 39 21.36 13.10 5.38
N VAL A 40 22.23 14.09 5.64
CA VAL A 40 22.64 14.46 7.01
C VAL A 40 21.45 14.96 7.83
N THR A 41 20.61 15.81 7.24
CA THR A 41 19.47 16.38 7.96
C THR A 41 18.41 15.32 8.26
N VAL A 42 18.08 14.46 7.29
CA VAL A 42 17.17 13.32 7.49
C VAL A 42 17.66 12.42 8.63
N LYS A 43 18.95 12.04 8.62
CA LYS A 43 19.55 11.21 9.69
C LYS A 43 19.46 11.88 11.06
N ALA A 44 19.68 13.20 11.13
CA ALA A 44 19.55 13.94 12.37
C ALA A 44 18.13 13.89 12.93
N PHE A 45 17.11 14.09 12.08
CA PHE A 45 15.71 14.04 12.50
C PHE A 45 15.26 12.63 12.91
N MET A 46 15.75 11.60 12.21
CA MET A 46 15.52 10.20 12.59
C MET A 46 16.16 9.87 13.95
N THR A 47 17.37 10.37 14.22
CA THR A 47 18.10 10.12 15.47
C THR A 47 17.47 10.88 16.64
N ALA A 48 16.89 12.05 16.38
CA ALA A 48 16.19 12.87 17.36
C ALA A 48 14.74 12.40 17.64
N ASP A 49 14.29 11.30 17.05
CA ASP A 49 12.93 10.75 17.18
C ASP A 49 11.81 11.77 16.88
N LEU A 50 11.99 12.54 15.80
CA LEU A 50 11.06 13.59 15.36
C LEU A 50 10.35 13.21 14.05
N PRO A 51 9.44 12.22 14.04
CA PRO A 51 8.84 11.73 12.80
C PRO A 51 7.91 12.74 12.13
N ASN A 52 7.18 13.56 12.89
CA ASN A 52 6.28 14.57 12.31
C ASN A 52 7.04 15.67 11.56
N ASN A 53 8.12 16.18 12.16
CA ASN A 53 8.97 17.17 11.49
C ASN A 53 9.74 16.56 10.32
N LEU A 54 10.10 15.27 10.39
CA LEU A 54 10.69 14.55 9.27
C LEU A 54 9.71 14.43 8.10
N ILE A 55 8.42 14.18 8.36
CA ILE A 55 7.37 14.17 7.32
C ILE A 55 7.30 15.54 6.64
N GLU A 56 7.18 16.64 7.39
CA GLU A 56 7.10 17.99 6.82
C GLU A 56 8.34 18.35 5.97
N LEU A 57 9.52 17.95 6.44
CA LEU A 57 10.78 18.14 5.72
C LEU A 57 10.78 17.35 4.40
N LEU A 58 10.39 16.07 4.44
CA LEU A 58 10.34 15.21 3.27
C LEU A 58 9.24 15.63 2.29
N GLU A 59 8.09 16.11 2.77
CA GLU A 59 7.05 16.68 1.91
C GLU A 59 7.63 17.82 1.07
N LYS A 60 8.28 18.81 1.68
CA LYS A 60 8.85 19.92 0.89
C LYS A 60 9.92 19.48 -0.10
N ILE A 61 10.76 18.53 0.27
CA ILE A 61 11.85 18.07 -0.60
C ILE A 61 11.31 17.22 -1.75
N VAL A 62 10.39 16.29 -1.48
CA VAL A 62 9.92 15.31 -2.47
C VAL A 62 8.77 15.87 -3.31
N ILE A 63 7.93 16.71 -2.72
CA ILE A 63 6.70 17.19 -3.35
C ILE A 63 6.90 18.57 -3.99
N ASP A 64 7.53 19.51 -3.28
CA ASP A 64 7.64 20.89 -3.76
C ASP A 64 8.91 21.12 -4.60
N ASN A 65 9.97 20.33 -4.37
CA ASN A 65 11.22 20.43 -5.14
C ASN A 65 11.30 19.34 -6.23
N SER A 66 11.32 19.78 -7.49
CA SER A 66 11.34 18.88 -8.64
C SER A 66 12.65 18.08 -8.79
N VAL A 67 13.74 18.48 -8.16
CA VAL A 67 15.04 17.79 -8.27
C VAL A 67 15.01 16.44 -7.54
N PHE A 68 14.26 16.34 -6.45
CA PHE A 68 14.22 15.14 -5.61
C PHE A 68 12.90 14.38 -5.71
N SER A 69 11.95 14.89 -6.51
CA SER A 69 10.66 14.24 -6.69
C SER A 69 10.78 12.85 -7.31
N GLU A 70 11.83 12.55 -8.08
CA GLU A 70 12.05 11.21 -8.65
C GLU A 70 12.93 10.30 -7.77
N HIS A 71 13.38 10.79 -6.62
CA HIS A 71 14.32 10.06 -5.78
C HIS A 71 13.63 8.97 -4.95
N ARG A 72 13.63 7.73 -5.46
CA ARG A 72 13.00 6.54 -4.85
C ARG A 72 13.21 6.40 -3.34
N ASN A 73 14.45 6.56 -2.85
CA ASN A 73 14.73 6.38 -1.42
C ASN A 73 14.06 7.45 -0.54
N LEU A 74 13.89 8.68 -1.05
CA LEU A 74 13.22 9.74 -0.30
C LEU A 74 11.71 9.54 -0.31
N GLN A 75 11.14 9.11 -1.44
CA GLN A 75 9.73 8.71 -1.50
C GLN A 75 9.41 7.54 -0.56
N ASN A 76 10.25 6.50 -0.58
CA ASN A 76 10.12 5.36 0.32
C ASN A 76 10.16 5.83 1.78
N LEU A 77 11.13 6.68 2.12
CA LEU A 77 11.26 7.18 3.49
C LEU A 77 10.04 8.00 3.92
N LEU A 78 9.51 8.86 3.04
CA LEU A 78 8.31 9.66 3.33
C LEU A 78 7.12 8.76 3.65
N ILE A 79 6.82 7.78 2.78
CA ILE A 79 5.70 6.86 2.97
C ILE A 79 5.92 6.01 4.24
N LEU A 80 7.11 5.44 4.44
CA LEU A 80 7.40 4.60 5.62
C LEU A 80 7.30 5.37 6.94
N THR A 81 7.75 6.63 6.95
CA THR A 81 7.64 7.49 8.13
C THR A 81 6.18 7.83 8.40
N ALA A 82 5.40 8.14 7.36
CA ALA A 82 3.97 8.39 7.46
C ALA A 82 3.19 7.17 7.99
N ILE A 83 3.47 5.96 7.49
CA ILE A 83 2.85 4.72 7.99
C ILE A 83 3.03 4.56 9.51
N LYS A 84 4.21 4.94 10.02
CA LYS A 84 4.56 4.84 11.44
C LYS A 84 3.98 5.97 12.31
N ALA A 85 3.91 7.19 11.79
CA ALA A 85 3.60 8.38 12.59
C ALA A 85 2.27 9.07 12.26
N ASP A 86 1.88 9.12 11.00
CA ASP A 86 0.63 9.75 10.54
C ASP A 86 0.03 8.99 9.34
N ARG A 87 -0.83 8.02 9.65
CA ARG A 87 -1.48 7.15 8.66
C ARG A 87 -2.43 7.91 7.74
N SER A 88 -2.95 9.06 8.18
CA SER A 88 -3.97 9.80 7.42
C SER A 88 -3.45 10.34 6.09
N ARG A 89 -2.13 10.57 6.00
CA ARG A 89 -1.47 11.11 4.80
C ARG A 89 -0.96 10.06 3.82
N VAL A 90 -0.89 8.79 4.24
CA VAL A 90 -0.27 7.71 3.46
C VAL A 90 -0.94 7.54 2.10
N MET A 91 -2.27 7.58 2.08
CA MET A 91 -3.06 7.47 0.84
C MET A 91 -2.75 8.61 -0.14
N ASP A 92 -2.62 9.84 0.35
CA ASP A 92 -2.29 11.00 -0.49
C ASP A 92 -0.90 10.85 -1.10
N TYR A 93 0.08 10.36 -0.33
CA TYR A 93 1.42 10.09 -0.85
C TYR A 93 1.42 8.98 -1.90
N ILE A 94 0.68 7.88 -1.68
CA ILE A 94 0.55 6.79 -2.65
C ILE A 94 0.00 7.30 -3.98
N ASN A 95 -0.98 8.21 -3.94
CA ASN A 95 -1.60 8.79 -5.12
C ASN A 95 -0.65 9.74 -5.86
N ARG A 96 0.11 10.57 -5.13
CA ARG A 96 0.98 11.61 -5.72
C ARG A 96 2.35 11.12 -6.18
N LEU A 97 2.92 10.14 -5.49
CA LEU A 97 4.27 9.65 -5.74
C LEU A 97 4.26 8.47 -6.73
N GLU A 98 5.30 8.33 -7.56
CA GLU A 98 5.34 7.33 -8.64
C GLU A 98 6.59 6.44 -8.66
N ASN A 99 7.66 6.82 -7.94
CA ASN A 99 8.99 6.22 -8.07
C ASN A 99 9.39 5.35 -6.86
N TYR A 100 8.47 5.06 -5.96
CA TYR A 100 8.71 4.25 -4.76
C TYR A 100 8.69 2.74 -5.05
N ASP A 101 9.20 1.95 -4.10
CA ASP A 101 9.16 0.48 -4.17
C ASP A 101 7.76 -0.05 -3.86
N ALA A 102 6.93 -0.23 -4.89
CA ALA A 102 5.55 -0.63 -4.72
C ALA A 102 5.36 -1.99 -4.01
N PRO A 103 6.05 -3.09 -4.41
CA PRO A 103 5.93 -4.37 -3.70
C PRO A 103 6.31 -4.28 -2.21
N ASP A 104 7.43 -3.64 -1.88
CA ASP A 104 7.91 -3.54 -0.50
C ASP A 104 6.97 -2.68 0.36
N ILE A 105 6.59 -1.48 -0.14
CA ILE A 105 5.70 -0.57 0.59
C ILE A 105 4.32 -1.18 0.76
N ALA A 106 3.78 -1.88 -0.23
CA ALA A 106 2.49 -2.56 -0.10
C ALA A 106 2.52 -3.65 0.97
N ASN A 107 3.58 -4.45 1.05
CA ASN A 107 3.75 -5.46 2.10
C ASN A 107 3.84 -4.84 3.50
N ILE A 108 4.54 -3.71 3.62
CA ILE A 108 4.65 -2.96 4.87
C ILE A 108 3.30 -2.35 5.25
N ALA A 109 2.54 -1.82 4.29
CA ALA A 109 1.19 -1.30 4.50
C ALA A 109 0.24 -2.41 5.01
N ILE A 110 0.25 -3.60 4.39
CA ILE A 110 -0.51 -4.77 4.86
C ILE A 110 -0.13 -5.14 6.29
N SER A 111 1.17 -5.19 6.59
CA SER A 111 1.67 -5.51 7.94
C SER A 111 1.22 -4.50 9.00
N ASN A 112 0.94 -3.26 8.60
CA ASN A 112 0.43 -2.19 9.46
C ASN A 112 -1.11 -2.04 9.42
N GLN A 113 -1.82 -2.97 8.77
CA GLN A 113 -3.27 -2.98 8.59
C GLN A 113 -3.82 -1.83 7.73
N LEU A 114 -3.00 -1.30 6.82
CA LEU A 114 -3.35 -0.28 5.83
C LEU A 114 -3.71 -0.95 4.50
N PHE A 115 -4.87 -1.62 4.47
CA PHE A 115 -5.25 -2.48 3.35
C PHE A 115 -5.74 -1.71 2.12
N GLU A 116 -6.42 -0.58 2.30
CA GLU A 116 -6.88 0.28 1.19
C GLU A 116 -5.70 0.94 0.47
N GLU A 117 -4.69 1.34 1.24
CA GLU A 117 -3.42 1.86 0.76
C GLU A 117 -2.66 0.79 -0.04
N ALA A 118 -2.52 -0.42 0.52
CA ALA A 118 -1.87 -1.53 -0.16
C ALA A 118 -2.58 -1.91 -1.46
N PHE A 119 -3.92 -1.96 -1.45
CA PHE A 119 -4.72 -2.19 -2.65
C PHE A 119 -4.50 -1.10 -3.70
N SER A 120 -4.50 0.18 -3.28
CA SER A 120 -4.25 1.32 -4.17
C SER A 120 -2.87 1.25 -4.81
N ILE A 121 -1.84 0.83 -4.07
CA ILE A 121 -0.49 0.63 -4.60
C ILE A 121 -0.51 -0.46 -5.69
N TYR A 122 -0.99 -1.67 -5.38
CA TYR A 122 -0.97 -2.75 -6.37
C TYR A 122 -1.79 -2.42 -7.62
N LYS A 123 -2.93 -1.75 -7.45
CA LYS A 123 -3.75 -1.26 -8.56
C LYS A 123 -2.98 -0.24 -9.41
N LYS A 124 -2.28 0.71 -8.79
CA LYS A 124 -1.51 1.75 -9.48
C LYS A 124 -0.35 1.17 -10.28
N PHE A 125 0.31 0.13 -9.77
CA PHE A 125 1.46 -0.51 -10.42
C PHE A 125 1.09 -1.71 -11.31
N GLY A 126 -0.20 -1.96 -11.53
CA GLY A 126 -0.67 -3.02 -12.44
C GLY A 126 -0.47 -4.45 -11.93
N VAL A 127 -0.25 -4.65 -10.63
CA VAL A 127 -0.10 -5.99 -10.03
C VAL A 127 -1.48 -6.50 -9.59
N THR A 128 -2.30 -6.85 -10.57
CA THR A 128 -3.72 -7.21 -10.42
C THR A 128 -3.95 -8.41 -9.50
N THR A 129 -3.11 -9.44 -9.57
CA THR A 129 -3.19 -10.64 -8.73
C THR A 129 -3.00 -10.33 -7.25
N SER A 130 -2.02 -9.48 -6.92
CA SER A 130 -1.79 -9.04 -5.53
C SER A 130 -2.90 -8.09 -5.07
N ALA A 131 -3.37 -7.20 -5.95
CA ALA A 131 -4.48 -6.29 -5.63
C ALA A 131 -5.76 -7.07 -5.24
N ILE A 132 -6.16 -8.06 -6.03
CA ILE A 132 -7.37 -8.83 -5.70
C ILE A 132 -7.18 -9.69 -4.45
N GLN A 133 -5.98 -10.21 -4.21
CA GLN A 133 -5.69 -10.95 -2.98
C GLN A 133 -5.91 -10.08 -1.73
N VAL A 134 -5.53 -8.79 -1.78
CA VAL A 134 -5.79 -7.85 -0.68
C VAL A 134 -7.28 -7.64 -0.46
N LEU A 135 -8.07 -7.53 -1.54
CA LEU A 135 -9.54 -7.41 -1.43
C LEU A 135 -10.17 -8.67 -0.81
N ILE A 136 -9.66 -9.84 -1.16
CA ILE A 136 -10.19 -11.15 -0.74
C ILE A 136 -9.79 -11.48 0.71
N ASP A 137 -8.49 -11.45 1.02
CA ASP A 137 -7.98 -11.99 2.29
C ASP A 137 -8.07 -10.98 3.44
N HIS A 138 -7.79 -9.71 3.13
CA HIS A 138 -7.68 -8.67 4.15
C HIS A 138 -8.94 -7.84 4.28
N ILE A 139 -9.43 -7.26 3.17
CA ILE A 139 -10.63 -6.41 3.17
C ILE A 139 -11.90 -7.28 3.25
N LYS A 140 -11.86 -8.50 2.72
CA LYS A 140 -12.95 -9.48 2.68
C LYS A 140 -14.23 -8.94 2.01
N ASN A 141 -14.05 -8.11 0.98
CA ASN A 141 -15.17 -7.56 0.21
C ASN A 141 -15.17 -8.20 -1.18
N LEU A 142 -15.95 -9.28 -1.31
CA LEU A 142 -16.06 -10.04 -2.56
C LEU A 142 -16.77 -9.25 -3.67
N ASP A 143 -17.68 -8.35 -3.34
CA ASP A 143 -18.35 -7.50 -4.32
C ASP A 143 -17.35 -6.55 -5.01
N ARG A 144 -16.50 -5.89 -4.22
CA ARG A 144 -15.39 -5.08 -4.75
C ARG A 144 -14.37 -5.92 -5.50
N ALA A 145 -14.10 -7.14 -5.03
CA ALA A 145 -13.19 -8.06 -5.72
C ALA A 145 -13.75 -8.48 -7.09
N TYR A 146 -15.06 -8.69 -7.18
CA TYR A 146 -15.76 -8.98 -8.43
C TYR A 146 -15.74 -7.78 -9.38
N GLU A 147 -16.08 -6.58 -8.93
CA GLU A 147 -15.98 -5.36 -9.74
C GLU A 147 -14.55 -5.13 -10.26
N PHE A 148 -13.54 -5.42 -9.43
CA PHE A 148 -12.14 -5.33 -9.83
C PHE A 148 -11.79 -6.39 -10.88
N ALA A 149 -12.24 -7.63 -10.69
CA ALA A 149 -12.05 -8.71 -11.67
C ALA A 149 -12.70 -8.41 -13.02
N GLU A 150 -13.92 -7.83 -13.04
CA GLU A 150 -14.57 -7.39 -14.29
C GLU A 150 -13.80 -6.30 -15.02
N ARG A 151 -13.18 -5.37 -14.28
CA ARG A 151 -12.39 -4.29 -14.88
C ARG A 151 -11.05 -4.78 -15.42
N CYS A 152 -10.36 -5.67 -14.71
CA CYS A 152 -9.08 -6.23 -15.14
C CYS A 152 -9.28 -7.24 -16.29
N ASN A 153 -10.35 -8.03 -16.21
CA ASN A 153 -10.68 -9.09 -17.16
C ASN A 153 -9.50 -10.04 -17.47
N GLU A 154 -8.75 -10.40 -16.42
CA GLU A 154 -7.60 -11.29 -16.52
C GLU A 154 -7.95 -12.68 -15.95
N PRO A 155 -7.60 -13.77 -16.65
CA PRO A 155 -7.85 -15.14 -16.18
C PRO A 155 -7.39 -15.39 -14.75
N GLY A 156 -6.16 -14.96 -14.41
CA GLY A 156 -5.59 -15.18 -13.08
C GLY A 156 -6.37 -14.49 -11.96
N VAL A 157 -6.93 -13.31 -12.22
CA VAL A 157 -7.73 -12.56 -11.25
C VAL A 157 -9.07 -13.26 -11.01
N TRP A 158 -9.71 -13.73 -12.08
CA TRP A 158 -10.95 -14.51 -12.00
C TRP A 158 -10.78 -15.84 -11.27
N SER A 159 -9.70 -16.58 -11.54
CA SER A 159 -9.40 -17.84 -10.84
C SER A 159 -9.20 -17.63 -9.33
N LEU A 160 -8.54 -16.54 -8.92
CA LEU A 160 -8.38 -16.20 -7.49
C LEU A 160 -9.72 -15.86 -6.83
N LEU A 161 -10.56 -15.08 -7.51
CA LEU A 161 -11.90 -14.73 -7.03
C LEU A 161 -12.79 -15.96 -6.88
N ALA A 162 -12.83 -16.83 -7.88
CA ALA A 162 -13.63 -18.05 -7.87
C ALA A 162 -13.22 -18.98 -6.70
N ASN A 163 -11.91 -19.13 -6.50
CA ASN A 163 -11.37 -19.86 -5.36
C ASN A 163 -11.81 -19.28 -4.01
N ALA A 164 -11.84 -17.95 -3.89
CA ALA A 164 -12.31 -17.28 -2.69
C ALA A 164 -13.82 -17.47 -2.46
N GLN A 165 -14.62 -17.38 -3.52
CA GLN A 165 -16.07 -17.59 -3.48
C GLN A 165 -16.41 -19.03 -3.03
N ILE A 166 -15.67 -20.04 -3.50
CA ILE A 166 -15.83 -21.44 -3.05
C ILE A 166 -15.57 -21.58 -1.56
N ARG A 167 -14.49 -20.96 -1.06
CA ARG A 167 -14.16 -21.00 0.37
C ARG A 167 -15.25 -20.36 1.24
N GLN A 168 -16.02 -19.42 0.69
CA GLN A 168 -17.17 -18.81 1.36
C GLN A 168 -18.50 -19.54 1.10
N GLY A 169 -18.51 -20.63 0.33
CA GLY A 169 -19.72 -21.39 0.00
C GLY A 169 -20.58 -20.77 -1.10
N LEU A 170 -20.09 -19.74 -1.79
CA LEU A 170 -20.73 -19.07 -2.92
C LEU A 170 -20.47 -19.85 -4.22
N VAL A 171 -21.00 -21.07 -4.26
CA VAL A 171 -20.71 -22.04 -5.32
C VAL A 171 -21.23 -21.57 -6.68
N LYS A 172 -22.39 -20.90 -6.73
CA LYS A 172 -22.97 -20.47 -8.01
C LYS A 172 -22.12 -19.38 -8.64
N GLU A 173 -21.74 -18.40 -7.84
CA GLU A 173 -20.92 -17.25 -8.21
C GLU A 173 -19.50 -17.69 -8.60
N ALA A 174 -18.95 -18.69 -7.91
CA ALA A 174 -17.66 -19.27 -8.23
C ALA A 174 -17.64 -19.97 -9.60
N ILE A 175 -18.71 -20.68 -9.95
CA ILE A 175 -18.83 -21.31 -11.27
C ILE A 175 -18.82 -20.24 -12.36
N ASP A 176 -19.60 -19.18 -12.19
CA ASP A 176 -19.63 -18.07 -13.15
C ASP A 176 -18.26 -17.39 -13.28
N SER A 177 -17.57 -17.17 -12.15
CA SER A 177 -16.23 -16.57 -12.14
C SER A 177 -15.18 -17.47 -12.80
N PHE A 178 -15.26 -18.80 -12.62
CA PHE A 178 -14.38 -19.73 -13.32
C PHE A 178 -14.66 -19.83 -14.82
N ILE A 179 -15.92 -19.75 -15.23
CA ILE A 179 -16.26 -19.67 -16.66
C ILE A 179 -15.64 -18.40 -17.26
N LYS A 180 -15.67 -17.27 -16.54
CA LYS A 180 -15.01 -16.03 -16.96
C LYS A 180 -13.48 -16.11 -16.97
N ALA A 181 -12.89 -16.98 -16.16
CA ALA A 181 -11.45 -17.21 -16.16
C ALA A 181 -10.95 -17.93 -17.42
N ASP A 182 -11.82 -18.65 -18.14
CA ASP A 182 -11.51 -19.44 -19.34
C ASP A 182 -10.26 -20.34 -19.20
N ASP A 183 -9.98 -20.83 -18.00
CA ASP A 183 -8.80 -21.64 -17.70
C ASP A 183 -9.15 -23.15 -17.74
N PRO A 184 -8.55 -23.94 -18.65
CA PRO A 184 -8.73 -25.39 -18.75
C PRO A 184 -8.51 -26.14 -17.43
N THR A 185 -7.61 -25.65 -16.56
CA THR A 185 -7.32 -26.29 -15.27
C THR A 185 -8.45 -26.07 -14.25
N SER A 186 -9.17 -24.97 -14.37
CA SER A 186 -10.31 -24.62 -13.51
C SER A 186 -11.56 -25.48 -13.77
N TYR A 187 -11.67 -26.12 -14.94
CA TYR A 187 -12.81 -27.00 -15.26
C TYR A 187 -12.93 -28.18 -14.28
N LEU A 188 -11.82 -28.75 -13.83
CA LEU A 188 -11.84 -29.82 -12.83
C LEU A 188 -12.36 -29.33 -11.47
N GLU A 189 -11.98 -28.11 -11.07
CA GLU A 189 -12.50 -27.48 -9.85
C GLU A 189 -13.99 -27.15 -9.98
N VAL A 190 -14.43 -26.58 -11.11
CA VAL A 190 -15.85 -26.33 -11.40
C VAL A 190 -16.69 -27.61 -11.34
N VAL A 191 -16.22 -28.71 -11.95
CA VAL A 191 -16.94 -29.99 -11.95
C VAL A 191 -17.03 -30.57 -10.54
N ASN A 192 -15.95 -30.50 -9.75
CA ASN A 192 -15.96 -30.94 -8.36
C ASN A 192 -16.93 -30.13 -7.51
N VAL A 193 -16.90 -28.81 -7.67
CA VAL A 193 -17.74 -27.83 -6.95
C VAL A 193 -19.22 -28.00 -7.32
N ALA A 194 -19.54 -28.17 -8.60
CA ALA A 194 -20.89 -28.45 -9.08
C ALA A 194 -21.42 -29.80 -8.59
N THR A 195 -20.57 -30.84 -8.57
CA THR A 195 -20.93 -32.18 -8.07
C THR A 195 -21.21 -32.16 -6.56
N GLN A 196 -20.43 -31.39 -5.79
CA GLN A 196 -20.69 -31.18 -4.37
C GLN A 196 -22.03 -30.47 -4.15
N ASN A 197 -22.31 -29.39 -4.88
CA ASN A 197 -23.58 -28.67 -4.77
C ASN A 197 -24.80 -29.53 -5.15
N GLY A 198 -24.67 -30.36 -6.19
CA GLY A 198 -25.71 -31.34 -6.56
C GLY A 198 -26.00 -32.37 -5.47
N LYS A 199 -24.98 -32.78 -4.70
CA LYS A 199 -25.16 -33.65 -3.52
C LYS A 199 -25.84 -32.92 -2.35
N TYR A 200 -25.54 -31.64 -2.13
CA TYR A 200 -26.21 -30.83 -1.11
C TYR A 200 -27.69 -30.59 -1.46
N MET A 201 -28.01 -30.25 -2.72
CA MET A 201 -29.40 -30.05 -3.16
C MET A 201 -30.24 -31.33 -3.09
N THR A 202 -29.64 -32.50 -3.36
CA THR A 202 -30.35 -33.80 -3.25
C THR A 202 -30.53 -34.28 -1.80
N GLN A 203 -29.69 -33.84 -0.85
CA GLN A 203 -29.92 -34.12 0.56
C GLN A 203 -31.06 -33.27 1.15
N PHE A 204 -31.19 -32.01 0.75
CA PHE A 204 -32.28 -31.14 1.24
C PHE A 204 -33.65 -31.54 0.70
N SER A 205 -33.74 -32.05 -0.53
CA SER A 205 -35.01 -32.54 -1.10
C SER A 205 -35.49 -33.88 -0.51
N CYS A 206 -34.66 -34.59 0.26
CA CYS A 206 -35.05 -35.82 0.95
C CYS A 206 -35.39 -35.63 2.44
N GLN A 207 -35.31 -34.40 2.98
CA GLN A 207 -35.67 -34.09 4.39
C GLN A 207 -36.90 -33.17 4.54
N SER A 208 -37.62 -32.87 3.45
CA SER A 208 -38.90 -32.13 3.47
C SER A 208 -40.10 -33.06 3.26
#